data_AF-Q0V3R2-F1
#
_entry.id   AF-Q0V3R2-F1
#
_cell.length_a   1.000
_cell.length_b   1.000
_cell.length_c   1.000
_cell.angle_alpha   90.00
_cell.angle_beta   90.00
_cell.angle_gamma   90.00
#
_symmetry.space_group_name_H-M   'P 1'
#
loop_
_entity.id
_entity.type
_entity.pdbx_description
1 polymer ?
#
loop_
_entity_poly.entity_id
_entity_poly.type
_entity_poly.pdbx_seq_one_letter_code
_entity_poly.pdbx_strand_id
1 'polypeptide(L)'
;MATPNHLPFINLTYSHLHDHSFEFFPMLTIELRLQIWEYAVQQTRFLKIYLEPLSQDTSTDPYSGLNALNKVVSNVGYTVTVKSLHCSSKLLASALPLSRTFVPFLHDLRAYDPKDVGILRLALDDELVTNLYHMNPSLAEVAYKSFILSLKTLQQIIWMASSPIGRPITGVRSNLPTVGYRFIHSMPIMSANASFDLLDPDLRPIQSELQYTATATIDPRKLSLVWHGFLTNTGIIRQPRPQELVLFAAEPWAHGPQVRNGDAAKIFLHEEHEGWLRGQEESSSLVKKNAGKVPVESPEEFEKAVRPAFGFWLVPMSALKDPEPSRVFSSPVCDLRGQNVELALAHLYE
;
A
#
# COMPACT_ATOMS: atom_id res chain seq x y z
N MET A 1 -22.42 -34.70 -2.45
CA MET A 1 -21.41 -34.19 -1.49
C MET A 1 -21.53 -32.68 -1.50
N ALA A 2 -21.85 -32.07 -0.36
CA ALA A 2 -21.95 -30.62 -0.25
C ALA A 2 -20.56 -30.00 -0.38
N THR A 3 -20.41 -29.02 -1.27
CA THR A 3 -19.20 -28.21 -1.36
C THR A 3 -18.96 -27.51 -0.02
N PRO A 4 -17.74 -27.52 0.54
CA PRO A 4 -17.46 -26.77 1.76
C PRO A 4 -17.70 -25.28 1.50
N ASN A 5 -18.41 -24.62 2.41
CA ASN A 5 -18.46 -23.17 2.51
C ASN A 5 -17.01 -22.69 2.73
N HIS A 6 -16.34 -22.33 1.64
CA HIS A 6 -14.96 -21.91 1.63
C HIS A 6 -14.86 -20.51 2.26
N LEU A 7 -14.57 -20.51 3.56
CA LEU A 7 -13.98 -19.43 4.35
C LEU A 7 -14.80 -18.12 4.44
N PRO A 8 -15.58 -17.92 5.52
CA PRO A 8 -16.15 -16.62 5.83
C PRO A 8 -15.04 -15.66 6.32
N PHE A 9 -14.62 -14.69 5.52
CA PHE A 9 -13.64 -13.67 5.91
C PHE A 9 -14.26 -12.62 6.87
N ILE A 10 -13.42 -11.81 7.53
CA ILE A 10 -13.87 -10.89 8.60
C ILE A 10 -14.48 -9.60 8.07
N ASN A 11 -14.15 -9.19 6.85
CA ASN A 11 -14.75 -7.99 6.26
C ASN A 11 -16.27 -8.13 6.32
N LEU A 12 -16.90 -7.24 7.10
CA LEU A 12 -18.34 -7.05 7.03
C LEU A 12 -18.64 -6.80 5.56
N THR A 13 -19.51 -7.60 4.96
CA THR A 13 -20.04 -7.24 3.65
C THR A 13 -20.72 -5.90 3.85
N TYR A 14 -20.16 -4.88 3.23
CA TYR A 14 -20.83 -3.60 3.16
C TYR A 14 -21.94 -3.83 2.12
N SER A 15 -23.11 -4.24 2.61
CA SER A 15 -24.33 -4.38 1.82
C SER A 15 -24.86 -2.98 1.48
N HIS A 16 -24.10 -2.22 0.70
CA HIS A 16 -24.62 -1.08 -0.01
C HIS A 16 -24.80 -1.51 -1.46
N LEU A 17 -26.07 -1.82 -1.75
CA LEU A 17 -26.81 -1.62 -2.99
C LEU A 17 -25.95 -1.38 -4.23
N HIS A 18 -26.16 -2.24 -5.25
CA HIS A 18 -25.80 -2.10 -6.67
C HIS A 18 -25.33 -0.71 -7.09
N ASP A 19 -24.38 -0.64 -8.04
CA ASP A 19 -24.01 0.55 -8.82
C ASP A 19 -25.25 1.38 -9.21
N HIS A 20 -25.72 2.22 -8.29
CA HIS A 20 -26.80 3.15 -8.50
C HIS A 20 -26.10 4.45 -8.81
N SER A 21 -26.19 4.87 -10.06
CA SER A 21 -26.10 6.29 -10.36
C SER A 21 -27.08 6.99 -9.42
N PHE A 22 -26.57 7.78 -8.48
CA PHE A 22 -27.42 8.67 -7.71
C PHE A 22 -27.76 9.87 -8.60
N GLU A 23 -28.63 9.65 -9.58
CA GLU A 23 -28.99 10.63 -10.62
C GLU A 23 -29.62 11.90 -10.03
N PHE A 24 -30.09 11.81 -8.78
CA PHE A 24 -30.62 12.93 -8.01
C PHE A 24 -29.55 13.76 -7.30
N PHE A 25 -28.27 13.38 -7.33
CA PHE A 25 -27.21 14.17 -6.69
C PHE A 25 -27.22 15.64 -7.14
N PRO A 26 -27.31 15.95 -8.45
CA PRO A 26 -27.37 17.35 -8.90
C PRO A 26 -28.67 18.06 -8.50
N MET A 27 -29.74 17.30 -8.20
CA MET A 27 -31.03 17.84 -7.76
C MET A 27 -31.07 18.13 -6.25
N LEU A 28 -30.07 17.67 -5.49
CA LEU A 28 -29.93 18.03 -4.08
C LEU A 28 -29.52 19.50 -3.94
N THR A 29 -29.95 20.13 -2.83
CA THR A 29 -29.49 21.47 -2.48
C THR A 29 -27.97 21.50 -2.33
N ILE A 30 -27.38 22.67 -2.53
CA ILE A 30 -25.92 22.82 -2.44
C ILE A 30 -25.40 22.40 -1.06
N GLU A 31 -26.15 22.65 0.00
CA GLU A 31 -25.82 22.27 1.37
C GLU A 31 -25.76 20.75 1.53
N LEU A 32 -26.75 20.02 1.02
CA LEU A 32 -26.76 18.56 1.08
C LEU A 32 -25.66 17.94 0.24
N ARG A 33 -25.39 18.49 -0.95
CA ARG A 33 -24.26 18.05 -1.79
C ARG A 33 -22.92 18.28 -1.08
N LEU A 34 -22.75 19.42 -0.43
CA LEU A 34 -21.55 19.73 0.34
C LEU A 34 -21.42 18.81 1.56
N GLN A 35 -22.51 18.53 2.28
CA GLN A 35 -22.49 17.58 3.41
C GLN A 35 -22.16 16.16 2.96
N ILE A 36 -22.74 15.69 1.85
CA ILE A 36 -22.40 14.38 1.27
C ILE A 36 -20.94 14.35 0.84
N TRP A 37 -20.46 15.44 0.21
CA TRP A 37 -19.06 15.56 -0.18
C TRP A 37 -18.12 15.57 1.02
N GLU A 38 -18.41 16.37 2.05
CA GLU A 38 -17.65 16.43 3.30
C GLU A 38 -17.62 15.07 3.98
N TYR A 39 -18.76 14.38 4.08
CA TYR A 39 -18.84 13.04 4.63
C TYR A 39 -18.02 12.03 3.81
N ALA A 40 -18.13 12.06 2.48
CA ALA A 40 -17.38 11.18 1.58
C ALA A 40 -15.86 11.43 1.67
N VAL A 41 -15.43 12.69 1.85
CA VAL A 41 -14.03 13.11 1.98
C VAL A 41 -13.46 12.83 3.36
N GLN A 42 -14.29 12.73 4.41
CA GLN A 42 -13.86 12.38 5.77
C GLN A 42 -13.44 10.92 5.90
N GLN A 43 -13.84 10.04 4.97
CA GLN A 43 -13.43 8.64 5.00
C GLN A 43 -11.91 8.49 4.81
N THR A 44 -11.31 7.63 5.63
CA THR A 44 -9.90 7.25 5.46
C THR A 44 -9.79 6.41 4.19
N ARG A 45 -8.89 6.82 3.29
CA ARG A 45 -8.66 6.09 2.05
C ARG A 45 -7.18 5.96 1.72
N PHE A 46 -6.86 4.90 1.00
CA PHE A 46 -5.55 4.62 0.45
C PHE A 46 -5.62 4.65 -1.08
N LEU A 47 -5.03 5.67 -1.73
CA LEU A 47 -5.15 5.88 -3.17
C LEU A 47 -3.85 5.55 -3.90
N LYS A 48 -3.83 4.44 -4.65
CA LYS A 48 -2.69 4.09 -5.52
C LYS A 48 -2.74 4.86 -6.83
N ILE A 49 -1.77 5.74 -7.07
CA ILE A 49 -1.65 6.50 -8.32
C ILE A 49 -0.42 6.07 -9.08
N TYR A 50 -0.60 5.93 -10.38
CA TYR A 50 0.46 5.74 -11.34
C TYR A 50 0.61 7.02 -12.14
N LEU A 51 1.83 7.54 -12.20
CA LEU A 51 2.13 8.70 -13.03
C LEU A 51 3.00 8.26 -14.20
N GLU A 52 2.54 8.53 -15.41
CA GLU A 52 3.29 8.23 -16.64
C GLU A 52 3.57 9.54 -17.40
N PRO A 53 4.79 9.75 -17.91
CA PRO A 53 5.08 10.91 -18.72
C PRO A 53 4.38 10.81 -20.08
N LEU A 54 3.91 11.94 -20.62
CA LEU A 54 3.47 12.01 -22.01
C LEU A 54 4.70 12.17 -22.91
N SER A 55 4.74 11.39 -24.00
CA SER A 55 5.90 11.31 -24.91
C SER A 55 6.22 12.60 -25.67
N GLN A 56 5.38 13.64 -25.56
CA GLN A 56 5.45 14.88 -26.33
C GLN A 56 5.54 16.11 -25.40
N ASP A 57 6.61 16.20 -24.61
CA ASP A 57 6.95 17.47 -23.94
C ASP A 57 7.69 18.38 -24.95
N THR A 58 6.98 19.37 -25.49
CA THR A 58 7.53 20.40 -26.38
C THR A 58 7.74 21.75 -25.69
N SER A 59 7.40 21.86 -24.40
CA SER A 59 7.49 23.14 -23.69
C SER A 59 8.94 23.52 -23.40
N THR A 60 9.33 24.71 -23.85
CA THR A 60 10.62 25.33 -23.54
C THR A 60 10.65 25.94 -22.13
N ASP A 61 9.50 26.19 -21.52
CA ASP A 61 9.35 26.65 -20.14
C ASP A 61 8.19 25.89 -19.44
N PRO A 62 8.51 24.81 -18.70
CA PRO A 62 7.51 23.93 -18.11
C PRO A 62 6.72 24.57 -16.96
N TYR A 63 7.04 25.80 -16.50
CA TYR A 63 6.34 26.43 -15.36
C TYR A 63 5.91 27.88 -15.66
N SER A 64 5.46 28.13 -16.88
CA SER A 64 4.97 29.44 -17.32
C SER A 64 3.43 29.57 -17.32
N GLY A 65 2.71 28.45 -17.20
CA GLY A 65 1.25 28.41 -17.22
C GLY A 65 0.65 28.88 -15.90
N LEU A 66 -0.54 29.49 -15.96
CA LEU A 66 -1.32 29.87 -14.79
C LEU A 66 -2.67 29.13 -14.81
N ASN A 67 -3.14 28.70 -13.64
CA ASN A 67 -4.49 28.15 -13.48
C ASN A 67 -5.53 29.23 -13.15
N ALA A 68 -6.79 28.82 -12.97
CA ALA A 68 -7.90 29.71 -12.60
C ALA A 68 -7.73 30.41 -11.24
N LEU A 69 -6.81 29.94 -10.39
CA LEU A 69 -6.46 30.58 -9.11
C LEU A 69 -5.29 31.56 -9.26
N ASN A 70 -4.85 31.84 -10.49
CA ASN A 70 -3.68 32.65 -10.81
C ASN A 70 -2.39 32.11 -10.19
N LYS A 71 -2.31 30.78 -10.00
CA LYS A 71 -1.12 30.07 -9.51
C LYS A 71 -0.39 29.42 -10.68
N VAL A 72 0.94 29.42 -10.62
CA VAL A 72 1.80 28.73 -11.60
C VAL A 72 1.49 27.24 -11.58
N VAL A 73 1.35 26.64 -12.76
CA VAL A 73 1.21 25.21 -12.97
C VAL A 73 2.33 24.68 -13.85
N SER A 74 2.55 23.39 -13.75
CA SER A 74 3.38 22.63 -14.67
C SER A 74 2.64 22.50 -16.00
N ASN A 75 3.30 22.93 -17.06
CA ASN A 75 2.93 22.65 -18.45
C ASN A 75 3.57 21.31 -18.91
N VAL A 76 3.95 20.44 -17.96
CA VAL A 76 4.57 19.15 -18.21
C VAL A 76 3.47 18.13 -18.48
N GLY A 77 3.57 17.43 -19.60
CA GLY A 77 2.61 16.39 -19.91
C GLY A 77 2.82 15.13 -19.07
N TYR A 78 1.89 14.81 -18.18
CA TYR A 78 1.82 13.51 -17.50
C TYR A 78 0.38 13.02 -17.38
N THR A 79 0.20 11.71 -17.34
CA THR A 79 -1.09 11.08 -17.04
C THR A 79 -1.11 10.65 -15.57
N VAL A 80 -2.29 10.74 -14.98
CA VAL A 80 -2.55 10.32 -13.59
C VAL A 80 -3.57 9.19 -13.65
N THR A 81 -3.11 7.96 -13.42
CA THR A 81 -4.00 6.80 -13.33
C THR A 81 -4.21 6.45 -11.87
N VAL A 82 -5.42 6.68 -11.36
CA VAL A 82 -5.81 6.26 -10.01
C VAL A 82 -6.39 4.85 -10.09
N LYS A 83 -5.72 3.86 -9.49
CA LYS A 83 -6.30 2.52 -9.32
C LYS A 83 -7.16 2.50 -8.05
N SER A 84 -8.31 3.16 -8.09
CA SER A 84 -9.45 2.94 -7.18
C SER A 84 -10.73 3.50 -7.82
N LEU A 85 -11.88 2.88 -7.55
CA LEU A 85 -13.17 3.26 -8.17
C LEU A 85 -13.79 4.55 -7.61
N HIS A 86 -13.25 5.09 -6.51
CA HIS A 86 -13.85 6.25 -5.84
C HIS A 86 -12.81 7.32 -5.46
N CYS A 87 -12.69 8.33 -6.33
CA CYS A 87 -11.74 9.44 -6.22
C CYS A 87 -12.27 10.57 -5.31
N SER A 88 -11.80 10.63 -4.06
CA SER A 88 -11.84 11.82 -3.17
C SER A 88 -11.05 11.57 -1.87
N SER A 89 -9.70 11.48 -1.94
CA SER A 89 -8.83 11.44 -0.74
C SER A 89 -7.33 11.62 -1.07
N LYS A 90 -6.45 11.43 -0.08
CA LYS A 90 -5.01 11.75 -0.04
C LYS A 90 -4.15 10.59 -0.57
N LEU A 91 -3.03 10.94 -1.20
CA LEU A 91 -2.51 10.30 -2.43
C LEU A 91 -1.23 9.47 -2.21
N LEU A 92 -1.04 8.44 -3.04
CA LEU A 92 0.22 7.72 -3.25
C LEU A 92 0.67 7.94 -4.69
N ALA A 93 1.96 7.97 -5.00
CA ALA A 93 2.42 8.02 -6.39
C ALA A 93 3.52 6.99 -6.60
N SER A 94 3.34 6.06 -7.55
CA SER A 94 4.45 5.32 -8.16
C SER A 94 4.69 5.94 -9.54
N ALA A 95 5.89 6.42 -9.80
CA ALA A 95 6.15 7.27 -10.96
C ALA A 95 7.59 7.21 -11.44
N LEU A 96 7.78 6.94 -12.72
CA LEU A 96 9.06 7.09 -13.39
C LEU A 96 8.90 7.81 -14.74
N PRO A 97 9.75 8.81 -15.06
CA PRO A 97 10.80 9.44 -14.25
C PRO A 97 10.29 10.59 -13.38
N LEU A 98 10.69 10.62 -12.09
CA LEU A 98 10.16 11.54 -11.07
C LEU A 98 10.20 13.04 -11.42
N SER A 99 11.23 13.49 -12.13
CA SER A 99 11.36 14.90 -12.54
C SER A 99 10.32 15.34 -13.58
N ARG A 100 9.74 14.39 -14.32
CA ARG A 100 8.71 14.64 -15.35
C ARG A 100 7.31 14.20 -14.91
N THR A 101 7.18 13.58 -13.75
CA THR A 101 5.91 13.05 -13.26
C THR A 101 5.66 13.50 -11.83
N PHE A 102 6.36 12.95 -10.85
CA PHE A 102 6.10 13.17 -9.43
C PHE A 102 6.30 14.63 -8.98
N VAL A 103 7.38 15.29 -9.41
CA VAL A 103 7.63 16.69 -9.04
C VAL A 103 6.60 17.64 -9.67
N PRO A 104 6.34 17.60 -10.99
CA PRO A 104 5.26 18.36 -11.61
C PRO A 104 3.90 18.09 -10.96
N PHE A 105 3.58 16.83 -10.68
CA PHE A 105 2.35 16.44 -9.99
C PHE A 105 2.20 17.09 -8.62
N LEU A 106 3.23 17.05 -7.76
CA LEU A 106 3.20 17.71 -6.45
C LEU A 106 3.09 19.23 -6.56
N HIS A 107 3.72 19.82 -7.58
CA HIS A 107 3.61 21.24 -7.87
C HIS A 107 2.18 21.61 -8.25
N ASP A 108 1.58 20.89 -9.21
CA ASP A 108 0.22 21.13 -9.68
C ASP A 108 -0.81 20.90 -8.59
N LEU A 109 -0.66 19.81 -7.83
CA LEU A 109 -1.56 19.52 -6.72
C LEU A 109 -1.63 20.69 -5.74
N ARG A 110 -0.49 21.32 -5.43
CA ARG A 110 -0.45 22.51 -4.57
C ARG A 110 -1.00 23.75 -5.28
N ALA A 111 -0.74 23.90 -6.57
CA ALA A 111 -1.28 24.99 -7.37
C ALA A 111 -2.82 24.95 -7.44
N TYR A 112 -3.41 23.76 -7.48
CA TYR A 112 -4.86 23.56 -7.48
C TYR A 112 -5.48 23.42 -6.09
N ASP A 113 -4.67 23.47 -5.02
CA ASP A 113 -5.17 23.49 -3.65
C ASP A 113 -5.52 24.93 -3.21
N PRO A 114 -6.82 25.27 -3.07
CA PRO A 114 -7.23 26.60 -2.63
C PRO A 114 -6.88 26.87 -1.16
N LYS A 115 -6.69 25.81 -0.35
CA LYS A 115 -6.35 25.91 1.07
C LYS A 115 -4.84 25.85 1.32
N ASP A 116 -4.05 25.59 0.27
CA ASP A 116 -2.59 25.48 0.31
C ASP A 116 -2.05 24.51 1.39
N VAL A 117 -2.83 23.46 1.67
CA VAL A 117 -2.50 22.39 2.62
C VAL A 117 -1.49 21.43 2.01
N GLY A 118 -1.66 21.08 0.73
CA GLY A 118 -0.87 20.07 0.04
C GLY A 118 -1.09 18.65 0.55
N ILE A 119 -0.10 17.79 0.35
CA ILE A 119 -0.13 16.41 0.83
C ILE A 119 0.26 16.36 2.30
N LEU A 120 -0.53 15.63 3.10
CA LEU A 120 -0.27 15.38 4.51
C LEU A 120 0.16 13.94 4.80
N ARG A 121 -0.15 12.99 3.91
CA ARG A 121 0.16 11.57 4.08
C ARG A 121 0.67 11.03 2.77
N LEU A 122 1.81 10.34 2.82
CA LEU A 122 2.45 9.77 1.64
C LEU A 122 2.88 8.35 1.98
N ALA A 123 2.43 7.35 1.22
CA ALA A 123 3.06 6.04 1.25
C ALA A 123 4.10 5.93 0.14
N LEU A 124 5.19 5.26 0.46
CA LEU A 124 6.39 5.13 -0.36
C LEU A 124 6.71 3.65 -0.54
N ASP A 125 6.84 3.22 -1.78
CA ASP A 125 7.38 1.92 -2.16
C ASP A 125 8.90 2.00 -2.42
N ASP A 126 9.49 0.85 -2.71
CA ASP A 126 10.93 0.72 -2.95
C ASP A 126 11.38 1.44 -4.22
N GLU A 127 10.56 1.38 -5.26
CA GLU A 127 10.79 2.03 -6.54
C GLU A 127 10.87 3.56 -6.34
N LEU A 128 9.86 4.19 -5.73
CA LEU A 128 9.82 5.63 -5.53
C LEU A 128 11.01 6.12 -4.69
N VAL A 129 11.35 5.43 -3.60
CA VAL A 129 12.47 5.84 -2.73
C VAL A 129 13.82 5.72 -3.45
N THR A 130 14.03 4.64 -4.20
CA THR A 130 15.24 4.45 -5.00
C THR A 130 15.38 5.58 -6.03
N ASN A 131 14.28 5.96 -6.67
CA ASN A 131 14.27 7.04 -7.65
C ASN A 131 14.51 8.42 -7.01
N LEU A 132 13.99 8.66 -5.81
CA LEU A 132 14.26 9.90 -5.05
C LEU A 132 15.74 10.03 -4.69
N TYR A 133 16.41 8.92 -4.36
CA TYR A 133 17.84 8.91 -4.08
C TYR A 133 18.68 9.32 -5.31
N HIS A 134 18.25 8.90 -6.51
CA HIS A 134 18.91 9.24 -7.77
C HIS A 134 18.44 10.57 -8.37
N MET A 135 17.54 11.29 -7.71
CA MET A 135 17.04 12.56 -8.22
C MET A 135 18.17 13.61 -8.23
N ASN A 136 18.61 13.99 -9.43
CA ASN A 136 19.52 15.11 -9.63
C ASN A 136 18.70 16.43 -9.66
N PRO A 137 19.03 17.44 -8.83
CA PRO A 137 18.29 18.70 -8.77
C PRO A 137 18.61 19.61 -9.97
N SER A 138 18.23 19.21 -11.18
CA SER A 138 18.08 20.10 -12.33
C SER A 138 16.62 20.53 -12.51
N LEU A 139 15.93 20.75 -11.40
CA LEU A 139 14.53 21.18 -11.37
C LEU A 139 14.45 22.70 -11.49
N ALA A 140 13.41 23.21 -12.15
CA ALA A 140 13.10 24.63 -12.13
C ALA A 140 12.89 25.11 -10.67
N GLU A 141 13.33 26.32 -10.35
CA GLU A 141 13.32 26.83 -8.97
C GLU A 141 11.92 26.81 -8.34
N VAL A 142 10.88 27.14 -9.11
CA VAL A 142 9.49 27.12 -8.65
C VAL A 142 9.01 25.70 -8.33
N ALA A 143 9.38 24.72 -9.15
CA ALA A 143 9.05 23.32 -8.94
C ALA A 143 9.76 22.76 -7.71
N TYR A 144 11.04 23.08 -7.56
CA TYR A 144 11.84 22.69 -6.40
C TYR A 144 11.26 23.29 -5.11
N LYS A 145 10.88 24.57 -5.10
CA LYS A 145 10.22 25.20 -3.94
C LYS A 145 8.91 24.51 -3.58
N SER A 146 8.03 24.26 -4.55
CA SER A 146 6.76 23.55 -4.31
C SER A 146 6.99 22.14 -3.79
N PHE A 147 7.96 21.42 -4.35
CA PHE A 147 8.33 20.08 -3.92
C PHE A 147 8.80 20.06 -2.46
N ILE A 148 9.78 20.91 -2.11
CA ILE A 148 10.28 21.04 -0.74
C ILE A 148 9.17 21.44 0.24
N LEU A 149 8.28 22.36 -0.16
CA LEU A 149 7.12 22.74 0.65
C LEU A 149 6.19 21.56 0.91
N SER A 150 5.86 20.77 -0.12
CA SER A 150 5.04 19.57 0.00
C SER A 150 5.66 18.53 0.93
N LEU A 151 6.99 18.37 0.92
CA LEU A 151 7.67 17.47 1.85
C LEU A 151 7.64 17.99 3.31
N LYS A 152 7.71 19.31 3.49
CA LYS A 152 7.61 19.94 4.82
C LYS A 152 6.21 19.84 5.44
N THR A 153 5.15 19.72 4.63
CA THR A 153 3.76 19.60 5.12
C THR A 153 3.36 18.18 5.52
N LEU A 154 4.12 17.15 5.10
CA LEU A 154 3.80 15.75 5.40
C LEU A 154 3.65 15.51 6.90
N GLN A 155 2.50 15.07 7.36
CA GLN A 155 2.26 14.65 8.74
C GLN A 155 2.60 13.18 8.96
N GLN A 156 2.47 12.35 7.92
CA GLN A 156 2.66 10.91 8.00
C GLN A 156 3.36 10.36 6.76
N ILE A 157 4.27 9.42 6.99
CA ILE A 157 4.92 8.61 5.95
C ILE A 157 4.59 7.15 6.23
N ILE A 158 4.16 6.43 5.19
CA ILE A 158 3.82 5.00 5.28
C ILE A 158 4.77 4.22 4.37
N TRP A 159 5.64 3.41 4.95
CA TRP A 159 6.56 2.57 4.20
C TRP A 159 5.83 1.32 3.72
N MET A 160 5.73 1.14 2.41
CA MET A 160 5.07 -0.03 1.83
C MET A 160 6.01 -1.22 1.92
N ALA A 161 5.68 -2.16 2.82
CA ALA A 161 6.39 -3.41 3.00
C ALA A 161 5.49 -4.57 2.52
N SER A 162 4.97 -4.43 1.30
CA SER A 162 4.09 -5.43 0.69
C SER A 162 4.86 -6.69 0.33
N SER A 163 4.25 -7.84 0.55
CA SER A 163 4.82 -9.16 0.30
C SER A 163 4.36 -9.70 -1.06
N PRO A 164 5.18 -9.59 -2.13
CA PRO A 164 4.88 -10.19 -3.43
C PRO A 164 4.94 -11.72 -3.42
N ILE A 165 5.64 -12.32 -2.44
CA ILE A 165 5.57 -13.78 -2.22
C ILE A 165 4.24 -14.21 -1.60
N GLY A 166 3.40 -13.25 -1.20
CA GLY A 166 2.11 -13.46 -0.57
C GLY A 166 2.24 -13.95 0.87
N ARG A 167 1.27 -14.78 1.28
CA ARG A 167 1.23 -15.49 2.57
C ARG A 167 1.96 -16.85 2.58
N PRO A 168 2.12 -17.56 1.44
CA PRO A 168 2.96 -18.75 1.38
C PRO A 168 4.45 -18.44 1.50
N ILE A 169 5.13 -19.05 2.47
CA ILE A 169 6.59 -19.06 2.58
C ILE A 169 7.10 -20.44 2.21
N THR A 170 8.02 -20.49 1.24
CA THR A 170 8.58 -21.73 0.67
C THR A 170 10.05 -21.94 1.04
N GLY A 171 10.46 -21.44 2.22
CA GLY A 171 11.81 -21.56 2.74
C GLY A 171 12.85 -20.98 1.78
N VAL A 172 13.79 -21.83 1.34
CA VAL A 172 14.88 -21.46 0.41
C VAL A 172 14.37 -20.80 -0.87
N ARG A 173 13.23 -21.24 -1.42
CA ARG A 173 12.67 -20.68 -2.66
C ARG A 173 12.16 -19.25 -2.49
N SER A 174 11.66 -18.92 -1.31
CA SER A 174 11.30 -17.54 -0.93
C SER A 174 12.50 -16.73 -0.42
N ASN A 175 13.74 -17.24 -0.53
CA ASN A 175 14.94 -16.67 0.08
C ASN A 175 14.84 -16.51 1.63
N LEU A 176 14.05 -17.38 2.27
CA LEU A 176 13.79 -17.40 3.71
C LEU A 176 14.09 -18.77 4.33
N PRO A 177 15.33 -19.30 4.18
CA PRO A 177 15.67 -20.66 4.61
C PRO A 177 15.42 -20.90 6.10
N THR A 178 15.62 -19.88 6.95
CA THR A 178 15.44 -19.98 8.41
C THR A 178 13.98 -20.01 8.86
N VAL A 179 13.05 -19.58 8.01
CA VAL A 179 11.61 -19.58 8.32
C VAL A 179 10.99 -20.94 7.99
N GLY A 180 11.56 -21.66 7.03
CA GLY A 180 11.05 -22.94 6.54
C GLY A 180 9.81 -22.78 5.65
N TYR A 181 9.11 -23.90 5.42
CA TYR A 181 7.83 -23.90 4.71
C TYR A 181 6.69 -23.62 5.69
N ARG A 182 5.85 -22.63 5.39
CA ARG A 182 4.69 -22.27 6.19
C ARG A 182 3.72 -21.40 5.41
N PHE A 183 2.47 -21.35 5.86
CA PHE A 183 1.48 -20.40 5.38
C PHE A 183 1.13 -19.42 6.51
N ILE A 184 1.13 -18.11 6.23
CA ILE A 184 0.80 -17.07 7.23
C ILE A 184 -0.68 -16.70 7.09
N HIS A 185 -1.57 -17.38 7.80
CA HIS A 185 -3.01 -17.22 7.59
C HIS A 185 -3.55 -15.86 8.05
N SER A 186 -2.94 -15.28 9.07
CA SER A 186 -3.34 -14.00 9.65
C SER A 186 -2.96 -12.78 8.81
N MET A 187 -1.95 -12.88 7.94
CA MET A 187 -1.46 -11.74 7.18
C MET A 187 -2.59 -11.17 6.30
N PRO A 188 -2.86 -9.86 6.35
CA PRO A 188 -3.91 -9.27 5.54
C PRO A 188 -3.59 -9.36 4.05
N ILE A 189 -4.63 -9.34 3.23
CA ILE A 189 -4.55 -9.36 1.77
C ILE A 189 -4.92 -7.99 1.24
N MET A 190 -4.05 -7.37 0.46
CA MET A 190 -4.32 -6.05 -0.09
C MET A 190 -5.59 -6.09 -0.97
N SER A 191 -6.57 -5.26 -0.63
CA SER A 191 -7.77 -5.05 -1.45
C SER A 191 -7.50 -3.99 -2.53
N ALA A 192 -8.24 -4.07 -3.62
CA ALA A 192 -8.25 -2.99 -4.62
C ALA A 192 -9.10 -1.77 -4.18
N ASN A 193 -9.86 -1.90 -3.10
CA ASN A 193 -10.69 -0.84 -2.56
C ASN A 193 -9.85 0.14 -1.75
N ALA A 194 -10.10 1.43 -1.96
CA ALA A 194 -9.36 2.49 -1.27
C ALA A 194 -9.87 2.74 0.15
N SER A 195 -11.17 2.51 0.41
CA SER A 195 -11.79 2.80 1.71
C SER A 195 -11.57 1.66 2.69
N PHE A 196 -11.30 2.01 3.95
CA PHE A 196 -11.08 1.07 5.03
C PHE A 196 -11.43 1.67 6.38
N ASP A 197 -11.74 0.81 7.33
CA ASP A 197 -11.82 1.15 8.76
C ASP A 197 -10.53 0.77 9.46
N LEU A 198 -10.03 1.66 10.31
CA LEU A 198 -8.84 1.38 11.12
C LEU A 198 -9.27 0.78 12.45
N LEU A 199 -8.84 -0.45 12.71
CA LEU A 199 -9.05 -1.18 13.95
C LEU A 199 -7.75 -1.19 14.76
N ASP A 200 -7.80 -0.68 15.98
CA ASP A 200 -6.66 -0.60 16.89
C ASP A 200 -7.01 -1.27 18.24
N PRO A 201 -6.45 -2.46 18.57
CA PRO A 201 -5.56 -3.31 17.77
C PRO A 201 -6.30 -4.28 16.82
N ASP A 202 -5.55 -5.04 16.03
CA ASP A 202 -6.05 -6.28 15.41
C ASP A 202 -6.40 -7.33 16.47
N LEU A 203 -7.70 -7.62 16.62
CA LEU A 203 -8.24 -8.53 17.62
C LEU A 203 -8.18 -10.01 17.22
N ARG A 204 -7.74 -10.33 16.00
CA ARG A 204 -7.59 -11.73 15.55
C ARG A 204 -6.46 -12.42 16.33
N PRO A 205 -6.48 -13.76 16.48
CA PRO A 205 -5.44 -14.49 17.21
C PRO A 205 -4.13 -14.64 16.39
N ILE A 206 -3.47 -13.53 16.06
CA ILE A 206 -2.35 -13.42 15.10
C ILE A 206 -0.96 -13.59 15.72
N GLN A 207 -0.86 -13.58 17.06
CA GLN A 207 0.42 -13.40 17.77
C GLN A 207 1.48 -14.47 17.46
N SER A 208 1.07 -15.72 17.22
CA SER A 208 1.99 -16.81 16.86
C SER A 208 2.65 -16.62 15.49
N GLU A 209 1.99 -15.89 14.59
CA GLU A 209 2.39 -15.70 13.20
C GLU A 209 3.14 -14.38 12.96
N LEU A 210 2.97 -13.38 13.82
CA LEU A 210 3.65 -12.07 13.72
C LEU A 210 5.18 -12.12 13.70
N GLN A 211 5.78 -13.23 14.16
CA GLN A 211 7.23 -13.43 14.08
C GLN A 211 7.74 -13.77 12.67
N TYR A 212 6.83 -14.06 11.74
CA TYR A 212 7.12 -14.50 10.38
C TYR A 212 6.71 -13.47 9.32
N THR A 213 6.37 -12.24 9.71
CA THR A 213 5.91 -11.21 8.78
C THR A 213 7.02 -10.83 7.80
N ALA A 214 6.98 -11.43 6.62
CA ALA A 214 7.95 -11.19 5.56
C ALA A 214 7.51 -9.98 4.74
N THR A 215 8.45 -9.08 4.45
CA THR A 215 8.20 -8.00 3.50
C THR A 215 8.43 -8.47 2.09
N ALA A 216 9.36 -9.41 1.85
CA ALA A 216 9.79 -9.92 0.53
C ALA A 216 10.25 -8.87 -0.51
N THR A 217 9.95 -7.59 -0.28
CA THR A 217 10.50 -6.36 -0.84
C THR A 217 11.69 -5.88 0.00
N ILE A 218 12.24 -4.72 -0.35
CA ILE A 218 13.30 -4.08 0.43
C ILE A 218 12.86 -3.81 1.87
N ASP A 219 13.82 -3.83 2.78
CA ASP A 219 13.58 -3.51 4.18
C ASP A 219 13.05 -2.08 4.37
N PRO A 220 11.87 -1.86 4.96
CA PRO A 220 11.33 -0.51 5.18
C PRO A 220 12.27 0.36 6.03
N ARG A 221 13.09 -0.22 6.90
CA ARG A 221 14.11 0.50 7.68
C ARG A 221 15.16 1.13 6.77
N LYS A 222 15.54 0.45 5.68
CA LYS A 222 16.46 1.01 4.69
C LYS A 222 15.81 2.13 3.89
N LEU A 223 14.54 1.99 3.54
CA LEU A 223 13.80 3.04 2.85
C LEU A 223 13.78 4.33 3.67
N SER A 224 13.50 4.22 4.96
CA SER A 224 13.56 5.34 5.90
C SER A 224 14.97 5.95 5.98
N LEU A 225 16.04 5.14 6.03
CA LEU A 225 17.42 5.65 6.01
C LEU A 225 17.75 6.42 4.72
N VAL A 226 17.39 5.87 3.55
CA VAL A 226 17.62 6.51 2.24
C VAL A 226 16.86 7.83 2.16
N TRP A 227 15.60 7.83 2.59
CA TRP A 227 14.76 9.02 2.65
C TRP A 227 15.32 10.10 3.58
N HIS A 228 15.76 9.73 4.78
CA HIS A 228 16.38 10.68 5.70
C HIS A 228 17.69 11.25 5.16
N GLY A 229 18.49 10.45 4.46
CA GLY A 229 19.66 10.92 3.73
C GLY A 229 19.28 11.97 2.68
N PHE A 230 18.24 11.69 1.89
CA PHE A 230 17.69 12.63 0.92
C PHE A 230 17.18 13.94 1.56
N LEU A 231 16.41 13.86 2.65
CA LEU A 231 15.94 15.05 3.38
C LEU A 231 17.10 15.89 3.93
N THR A 232 18.14 15.24 4.44
CA THR A 232 19.34 15.91 4.95
C THR A 232 20.08 16.63 3.82
N ASN A 233 20.28 15.97 2.69
CA ASN A 233 20.95 16.53 1.52
C ASN A 233 20.19 17.71 0.89
N THR A 234 18.87 17.75 1.06
CA THR A 234 18.02 18.86 0.59
C THR A 234 17.85 19.97 1.63
N GLY A 235 18.48 19.86 2.81
CA GLY A 235 18.37 20.84 3.88
C GLY A 235 16.99 20.88 4.55
N ILE A 236 16.16 19.85 4.36
CA ILE A 236 14.86 19.74 5.03
C ILE A 236 15.08 19.26 6.46
N ILE A 237 15.14 20.22 7.40
CA ILE A 237 15.15 19.96 8.84
C ILE A 237 13.74 20.28 9.37
N ARG A 238 13.08 19.30 10.02
CA ARG A 238 11.71 19.45 10.51
C ARG A 238 11.55 19.06 11.98
N GLN A 239 10.77 19.87 12.71
CA GLN A 239 10.19 19.52 14.00
C GLN A 239 8.71 19.99 14.07
N PRO A 240 7.75 19.13 14.49
CA PRO A 240 7.92 17.70 14.76
C PRO A 240 8.14 16.88 13.48
N ARG A 241 8.83 15.75 13.61
CA ARG A 241 9.00 14.79 12.51
C ARG A 241 7.64 14.19 12.13
N PRO A 242 7.43 13.85 10.85
CA PRO A 242 6.23 13.10 10.47
C PRO A 242 6.20 11.77 11.22
N GLN A 243 5.00 11.28 11.51
CA GLN A 243 4.83 9.92 12.01
C GLN A 243 5.21 8.94 10.89
N GLU A 244 6.06 7.97 11.20
CA GLU A 244 6.45 6.92 10.26
C GLU A 244 5.78 5.62 10.64
N LEU A 245 5.01 5.07 9.71
CA LEU A 245 4.36 3.77 9.82
C LEU A 245 4.87 2.84 8.73
N VAL A 246 4.70 1.54 8.94
CA VAL A 246 5.02 0.49 7.97
C VAL A 246 3.73 -0.28 7.69
N LEU A 247 3.45 -0.44 6.40
CA LEU A 247 2.29 -1.18 5.90
C LEU A 247 2.71 -2.60 5.54
N PHE A 248 2.07 -3.60 6.14
CA PHE A 248 2.27 -5.01 5.80
C PHE A 248 0.99 -5.63 5.23
N ALA A 249 1.07 -6.19 4.03
CA ALA A 249 0.00 -6.96 3.40
C ALA A 249 0.57 -7.91 2.34
N ALA A 250 -0.12 -9.03 2.13
CA ALA A 250 0.09 -9.88 0.96
C ALA A 250 -0.53 -9.19 -0.25
N GLU A 251 0.27 -8.98 -1.30
CA GLU A 251 -0.26 -8.45 -2.55
C GLU A 251 -0.86 -9.59 -3.40
N PRO A 252 -2.10 -9.44 -3.89
CA PRO A 252 -2.61 -10.31 -4.94
C PRO A 252 -1.66 -10.30 -6.15
N TRP A 253 -1.58 -11.42 -6.87
CA TRP A 253 -0.69 -11.54 -8.03
C TRP A 253 -0.90 -10.39 -9.02
N ALA A 254 0.20 -9.84 -9.56
CA ALA A 254 0.17 -8.66 -10.44
C ALA A 254 -0.75 -8.80 -11.67
N HIS A 255 -1.01 -10.03 -12.11
CA HIS A 255 -1.89 -10.38 -13.23
C HIS A 255 -3.18 -11.12 -12.80
N GLY A 256 -3.39 -11.30 -11.51
CA GLY A 256 -4.55 -11.99 -10.96
C GLY A 256 -5.80 -11.09 -10.86
N PRO A 257 -6.98 -11.69 -10.63
CA PRO A 257 -8.19 -10.93 -10.36
C PRO A 257 -8.02 -10.05 -9.12
N GLN A 258 -8.40 -8.77 -9.24
CA GLN A 258 -8.35 -7.84 -8.12
C GLN A 258 -9.46 -8.14 -7.11
N VAL A 259 -9.11 -8.20 -5.82
CA VAL A 259 -10.11 -8.40 -4.76
C VAL A 259 -10.85 -7.11 -4.45
N ARG A 260 -12.03 -6.97 -5.04
CA ARG A 260 -12.91 -5.79 -4.95
C ARG A 260 -14.20 -6.04 -4.18
N ASN A 261 -14.69 -7.27 -4.18
CA ASN A 261 -15.94 -7.65 -3.55
C ASN A 261 -15.81 -9.01 -2.88
N GLY A 262 -16.87 -9.41 -2.18
CA GLY A 262 -16.88 -10.67 -1.45
C GLY A 262 -16.69 -11.91 -2.32
N ASP A 263 -17.17 -11.89 -3.57
CA ASP A 263 -17.02 -13.03 -4.48
C ASP A 263 -15.62 -13.13 -5.07
N ALA A 264 -15.01 -12.01 -5.45
CA ALA A 264 -13.60 -11.98 -5.85
C ALA A 264 -12.68 -12.42 -4.71
N ALA A 265 -13.02 -12.07 -3.46
CA ALA A 265 -12.33 -12.53 -2.26
C ALA A 265 -12.37 -14.06 -2.11
N LYS A 266 -13.56 -14.67 -2.28
CA LYS A 266 -13.72 -16.14 -2.23
C LYS A 266 -12.91 -16.85 -3.30
N ILE A 267 -12.96 -16.34 -4.54
CA ILE A 267 -12.19 -16.89 -5.67
C ILE A 267 -10.69 -16.81 -5.37
N PHE A 268 -10.20 -15.63 -4.94
CA PHE A 268 -8.80 -15.44 -4.61
C PHE A 268 -8.32 -16.41 -3.52
N LEU A 269 -9.07 -16.56 -2.44
CA LEU A 269 -8.71 -17.47 -1.34
C LEU A 269 -8.69 -18.93 -1.78
N HIS A 270 -9.63 -19.33 -2.65
CA HIS A 270 -9.64 -20.67 -3.22
C HIS A 270 -8.41 -20.91 -4.11
N GLU A 271 -8.13 -20.00 -5.06
CA GLU A 271 -6.99 -20.10 -5.97
C GLU A 271 -5.65 -20.10 -5.21
N GLU A 272 -5.51 -19.28 -4.18
CA GLU A 272 -4.30 -19.23 -3.37
C GLU A 272 -4.08 -20.53 -2.58
N HIS A 273 -5.15 -21.11 -2.01
CA HIS A 273 -5.07 -22.39 -1.30
C HIS A 273 -4.69 -23.51 -2.27
N GLU A 274 -5.35 -23.61 -3.41
CA GLU A 274 -5.03 -24.60 -4.45
C GLU A 274 -3.61 -24.40 -4.99
N GLY A 275 -3.17 -23.15 -5.17
CA GLY A 275 -1.81 -22.81 -5.55
C GLY A 275 -0.78 -23.25 -4.51
N TRP A 276 -1.09 -23.08 -3.23
CA TRP A 276 -0.26 -23.55 -2.12
C TRP A 276 -0.13 -25.08 -2.09
N LEU A 277 -1.23 -25.81 -2.25
CA LEU A 277 -1.20 -27.28 -2.29
C LEU A 277 -0.44 -27.80 -3.51
N ARG A 278 -0.75 -27.27 -4.70
CA ARG A 278 -0.08 -27.66 -5.95
C ARG A 278 1.43 -27.40 -5.89
N GLY A 279 1.85 -26.24 -5.39
CA GLY A 279 3.26 -25.90 -5.24
C GLY A 279 4.02 -26.84 -4.29
N GLN A 280 3.33 -27.38 -3.27
CA GLN A 280 3.88 -28.39 -2.38
C GLN A 280 4.02 -29.75 -3.06
N GLU A 281 3.03 -30.18 -3.84
CA GLU A 281 3.04 -31.45 -4.57
C GLU A 281 4.14 -31.49 -5.64
N GLU A 282 4.21 -30.44 -6.46
CA GLU A 282 5.25 -30.26 -7.50
C GLU A 282 6.66 -30.30 -6.92
N SER A 283 6.80 -29.93 -5.65
CA SER A 283 8.08 -29.84 -4.95
C SER A 283 8.16 -30.82 -3.77
N SER A 284 7.39 -31.90 -3.80
CA SER A 284 7.15 -32.76 -2.64
C SER A 284 8.41 -33.32 -2.00
N SER A 285 9.43 -33.69 -2.78
CA SER A 285 10.72 -34.14 -2.27
C SER A 285 11.44 -33.05 -1.45
N LEU A 286 11.41 -31.80 -1.93
CA LEU A 286 12.04 -30.67 -1.26
C LEU A 286 11.25 -30.24 -0.03
N VAL A 287 9.92 -30.28 -0.11
CA VAL A 287 9.03 -29.96 1.02
C VAL A 287 9.18 -31.02 2.11
N LYS A 288 9.14 -32.32 1.81
CA LYS A 288 9.39 -33.40 2.79
C LYS A 288 10.76 -33.25 3.46
N LYS A 289 11.80 -32.88 2.70
CA LYS A 289 13.14 -32.67 3.26
C LYS A 289 13.20 -31.51 4.26
N ASN A 290 12.50 -30.41 4.01
CA ASN A 290 12.61 -29.18 4.81
C ASN A 290 11.48 -28.99 5.83
N ALA A 291 10.32 -29.58 5.60
CA ALA A 291 9.11 -29.44 6.42
C ALA A 291 8.64 -30.78 7.04
N GLY A 292 9.27 -31.90 6.66
CA GLY A 292 8.98 -33.24 7.18
C GLY A 292 7.76 -33.92 6.56
N LYS A 293 6.73 -33.17 6.16
CA LYS A 293 5.47 -33.70 5.61
C LYS A 293 4.95 -32.89 4.41
N VAL A 294 4.10 -33.54 3.61
CA VAL A 294 3.30 -32.93 2.53
C VAL A 294 1.88 -33.52 2.66
N PRO A 295 0.82 -32.68 2.79
CA PRO A 295 0.88 -31.23 2.93
C PRO A 295 1.54 -30.78 4.25
N VAL A 296 2.09 -29.56 4.26
CA VAL A 296 2.78 -28.92 5.41
C VAL A 296 1.81 -28.72 6.58
N GLU A 297 0.54 -28.51 6.29
CA GLU A 297 -0.55 -28.35 7.26
C GLU A 297 -1.63 -29.41 6.96
N SER A 298 -2.20 -30.00 8.00
CA SER A 298 -3.35 -30.90 7.85
C SER A 298 -4.63 -30.10 7.52
N PRO A 299 -5.66 -30.75 6.95
CA PRO A 299 -6.95 -30.10 6.74
C PRO A 299 -7.54 -29.51 8.03
N GLU A 300 -7.38 -30.19 9.17
CA GLU A 300 -7.86 -29.71 10.47
C GLU A 300 -7.05 -28.53 11.01
N GLU A 301 -5.74 -28.49 10.75
CA GLU A 301 -4.88 -27.33 11.06
C GLU A 301 -5.33 -26.12 10.24
N PHE A 302 -5.63 -26.32 8.96
CA PHE A 302 -6.10 -25.29 8.04
C PHE A 302 -7.49 -24.74 8.44
N GLU A 303 -8.46 -25.61 8.77
CA GLU A 303 -9.81 -25.16 9.17
C GLU A 303 -9.82 -24.34 10.46
N LYS A 304 -8.86 -24.61 11.36
CA LYS A 304 -8.70 -23.88 12.63
C LYS A 304 -7.81 -22.63 12.51
N ALA A 305 -7.22 -22.41 11.33
CA ALA A 305 -6.31 -21.30 11.12
C ALA A 305 -7.02 -19.95 11.23
N VAL A 306 -6.24 -18.91 11.50
CA VAL A 306 -6.75 -17.54 11.58
C VAL A 306 -7.32 -17.14 10.23
N ARG A 307 -8.52 -16.57 10.20
CA ARG A 307 -9.08 -16.10 8.94
C ARG A 307 -8.35 -14.84 8.46
N PRO A 308 -8.01 -14.77 7.15
CA PRO A 308 -7.41 -13.56 6.61
C PRO A 308 -8.42 -12.42 6.63
N ALA A 309 -7.89 -11.20 6.65
CA ALA A 309 -8.64 -9.97 6.48
C ALA A 309 -8.20 -9.33 5.15
N PHE A 310 -9.13 -8.75 4.40
CA PHE A 310 -8.75 -7.93 3.25
C PHE A 310 -8.50 -6.50 3.73
N GLY A 311 -7.32 -5.98 3.42
CA GLY A 311 -6.77 -4.79 4.05
C GLY A 311 -5.27 -4.87 4.24
N PHE A 312 -4.76 -4.21 5.28
CA PHE A 312 -3.34 -4.19 5.61
C PHE A 312 -3.10 -3.93 7.08
N TRP A 313 -1.96 -4.37 7.60
CA TRP A 313 -1.48 -3.98 8.92
C TRP A 313 -0.74 -2.65 8.86
N LEU A 314 -0.90 -1.83 9.89
CA LEU A 314 -0.08 -0.65 10.14
C LEU A 314 0.68 -0.83 11.45
N VAL A 315 1.97 -0.57 11.41
CA VAL A 315 2.85 -0.68 12.57
C VAL A 315 3.79 0.53 12.62
N PRO A 316 4.00 1.17 13.78
CA PRO A 316 4.97 2.25 13.90
C PRO A 316 6.37 1.81 13.45
N MET A 317 7.08 2.65 12.71
CA MET A 317 8.45 2.33 12.29
C MET A 317 9.37 2.05 13.49
N SER A 318 9.15 2.74 14.61
CA SER A 318 9.89 2.54 15.86
C SER A 318 9.69 1.17 16.49
N ALA A 319 8.66 0.41 16.08
CA ALA A 319 8.42 -0.96 16.54
C ALA A 319 9.33 -1.98 15.84
N LEU A 320 9.92 -1.62 14.69
CA LEU A 320 10.89 -2.48 14.02
C LEU A 320 12.24 -2.35 14.70
N LYS A 321 12.79 -3.47 15.18
CA LYS A 321 14.16 -3.53 15.70
C LYS A 321 15.16 -3.08 14.62
N ASP A 322 16.32 -2.58 15.01
CA ASP A 322 17.37 -2.23 14.04
C ASP A 322 17.77 -3.45 13.18
N PRO A 323 18.12 -3.25 11.89
CA PRO A 323 18.53 -4.34 11.04
C PRO A 323 19.88 -4.90 11.52
N GLU A 324 19.97 -6.22 11.70
CA GLU A 324 21.24 -6.88 12.01
C GLU A 324 22.27 -6.63 10.88
N PRO A 325 23.51 -6.17 11.21
CA PRO A 325 24.51 -5.77 10.20
C PRO A 325 24.88 -6.84 9.18
N SER A 326 24.66 -8.12 9.51
CA SER A 326 25.04 -9.28 8.70
C SER A 326 23.95 -9.75 7.72
N ARG A 327 22.72 -9.24 7.81
CA ARG A 327 21.56 -9.69 7.00
C ARG A 327 21.05 -8.62 6.04
N VAL A 328 21.95 -7.74 5.62
CA VAL A 328 21.64 -6.59 4.76
C VAL A 328 21.08 -7.00 3.40
N PHE A 329 21.25 -8.24 2.92
CA PHE A 329 20.77 -8.65 1.58
C PHE A 329 19.63 -9.70 1.57
N SER A 330 19.10 -10.10 2.73
CA SER A 330 17.96 -11.01 2.80
C SER A 330 16.64 -10.25 2.95
N SER A 331 15.62 -10.65 2.19
CA SER A 331 14.23 -10.21 2.41
C SER A 331 13.88 -10.33 3.89
N PRO A 332 13.61 -9.22 4.61
CA PRO A 332 13.52 -9.28 6.05
C PRO A 332 12.19 -9.90 6.45
N VAL A 333 12.30 -10.88 7.33
CA VAL A 333 11.22 -11.27 8.21
C VAL A 333 11.27 -10.33 9.41
N CYS A 334 10.21 -9.58 9.62
CA CYS A 334 10.03 -8.72 10.77
C CYS A 334 9.35 -9.52 11.89
N ASP A 335 9.93 -9.48 13.09
CA ASP A 335 9.28 -10.00 14.28
C ASP A 335 8.44 -8.90 14.93
N LEU A 336 7.14 -8.96 14.70
CA LEU A 336 6.18 -7.96 15.18
C LEU A 336 5.48 -8.39 16.48
N ARG A 337 5.94 -9.46 17.14
CA ARG A 337 5.34 -9.91 18.40
C ARG A 337 5.47 -8.85 19.50
N GLY A 338 4.40 -8.74 20.30
CA GLY A 338 4.33 -7.76 21.38
C GLY A 338 4.21 -6.31 20.92
N GLN A 339 4.07 -6.07 19.62
CA GLN A 339 3.78 -4.76 19.07
C GLN A 339 2.27 -4.54 18.97
N ASN A 340 1.85 -3.28 19.06
CA ASN A 340 0.49 -2.90 18.73
C ASN A 340 0.35 -2.86 17.21
N VAL A 341 -0.34 -3.85 16.64
CA VAL A 341 -0.56 -3.96 15.20
C VAL A 341 -1.98 -3.48 14.92
N GLU A 342 -2.10 -2.36 14.23
CA GLU A 342 -3.37 -1.85 13.75
C GLU A 342 -3.78 -2.60 12.48
N LEU A 343 -5.08 -2.87 12.31
CA LEU A 343 -5.63 -3.48 11.10
C LEU A 343 -6.48 -2.45 10.36
N ALA A 344 -6.04 -2.04 9.17
CA ALA A 344 -6.87 -1.34 8.21
C ALA A 344 -7.73 -2.38 7.47
N LEU A 345 -9.00 -2.50 7.83
CA LEU A 345 -9.95 -3.43 7.25
C LEU A 345 -10.65 -2.80 6.04
N ALA A 346 -10.38 -3.29 4.84
CA ALA A 346 -10.94 -2.76 3.61
C ALA A 346 -12.46 -2.98 3.54
N HIS A 347 -13.18 -2.02 2.97
CA HIS A 347 -14.59 -2.20 2.65
C HIS A 347 -14.70 -3.11 1.42
N LEU A 348 -15.29 -4.29 1.55
CA LEU A 348 -15.62 -5.14 0.40
C LEU A 348 -17.11 -4.96 0.09
N TYR A 349 -17.40 -4.55 -1.13
CA TYR A 349 -18.77 -4.44 -1.63
C TYR A 349 -19.32 -5.83 -1.97
N GLU A 350 -20.64 -5.99 -2.05
CA GLU A 350 -21.29 -7.22 -2.54
C GLU A 350 -21.38 -7.23 -4.07
#